data_AF-A0A0B8T0Z6-F1
#
_entry.id   AF-A0A0B8T0Z6-F1
#
_cell.length_a   1.000
_cell.length_b   1.000
_cell.length_c   1.000
_cell.angle_alpha   90.00
_cell.angle_beta   90.00
_cell.angle_gamma   90.00
#
_symmetry.space_group_name_H-M   'P 1'
#
loop_
_entity.id
_entity.type
_entity.pdbx_description
1 polymer ?
#
loop_
_entity_poly.entity_id
_entity_poly.type
_entity_poly.pdbx_seq_one_letter_code
_entity_poly.pdbx_strand_id
1 'polypeptide(L)'
;MKKICYIIAIGLLLIQSGCEREEEIPSSALPPTVTLSADSVAIATGKFMLRAEGLSAYGGPQLQQVDFYKNGEKIGEKTVAPYTFEYDVVENIPDQQLSFHAVLMDRAGNAIKSNEVSARIRVLPIRIEAENATLRGLARIATDQATRENSSNQAKVGAIDNASSGIDATIQILTAGDYLIRVAAGTGFNGTSHKIYIDDKESTTQVYAIPNRGWNVWQTFDFIFPLAAGSHKISIRHQSMFGELDYFEYSKL
;
A
#
# COMPACT_ATOMS: atom_id res chain seq x y z
N MET A 1 -79.33 4.73 -54.34
CA MET A 1 -77.91 4.94 -53.98
C MET A 1 -77.62 4.27 -52.64
N LYS A 2 -76.63 3.37 -52.66
CA LYS A 2 -75.82 2.72 -51.60
C LYS A 2 -76.14 2.92 -50.10
N LYS A 3 -76.20 1.78 -49.41
CA LYS A 3 -76.00 1.53 -47.96
C LYS A 3 -74.68 2.12 -47.45
N ILE A 4 -74.62 2.54 -46.18
CA ILE A 4 -73.48 2.32 -45.27
C ILE A 4 -74.03 2.12 -43.85
N CYS A 5 -73.87 0.90 -43.32
CA CYS A 5 -73.93 0.59 -41.89
C CYS A 5 -72.60 0.98 -41.25
N TYR A 6 -72.63 1.66 -40.09
CA TYR A 6 -71.45 1.81 -39.24
C TYR A 6 -71.40 0.65 -38.24
N ILE A 7 -70.39 -0.20 -38.38
CA ILE A 7 -69.98 -1.20 -37.40
C ILE A 7 -69.00 -0.51 -36.46
N ILE A 8 -69.35 -0.37 -35.18
CA ILE A 8 -68.42 0.03 -34.13
C ILE A 8 -67.73 -1.25 -33.66
N ALA A 9 -66.45 -1.39 -34.00
CA ALA A 9 -65.60 -2.47 -33.52
C ALA A 9 -65.23 -2.20 -32.04
N ILE A 10 -65.73 -3.05 -31.15
CA ILE A 10 -65.30 -3.11 -29.76
C ILE A 10 -63.96 -3.85 -29.74
N GLY A 11 -62.87 -3.11 -29.56
CA GLY A 11 -61.54 -3.68 -29.33
C GLY A 11 -61.48 -4.34 -27.96
N LEU A 12 -61.34 -5.67 -27.94
CA LEU A 12 -61.13 -6.46 -26.74
C LEU A 12 -59.69 -6.21 -26.26
N LEU A 13 -59.52 -5.42 -25.20
CA LEU A 13 -58.23 -5.22 -24.54
C LEU A 13 -57.94 -6.46 -23.69
N LEU A 14 -57.17 -7.41 -24.22
CA LEU A 14 -56.63 -8.54 -23.49
C LEU A 14 -55.59 -8.03 -22.48
N ILE A 15 -55.99 -7.91 -21.21
CA ILE A 15 -55.07 -7.78 -20.09
C ILE A 15 -54.37 -9.14 -19.98
N GLN A 16 -53.20 -9.27 -20.61
CA GLN A 16 -52.28 -10.33 -20.23
C GLN A 16 -51.80 -9.99 -18.82
N SER A 17 -52.42 -10.62 -17.81
CA SER A 17 -51.76 -10.80 -16.53
C SER A 17 -50.54 -11.65 -16.80
N GLY A 18 -49.40 -11.00 -17.05
CA GLY A 18 -48.10 -11.63 -16.97
C GLY A 18 -47.99 -12.17 -15.55
N CYS A 19 -48.23 -13.46 -15.39
CA CYS A 19 -47.78 -14.19 -14.24
C CYS A 19 -46.26 -14.09 -14.32
N GLU A 20 -45.65 -13.14 -13.59
CA GLU A 20 -44.24 -13.24 -13.27
C GLU A 20 -44.11 -14.58 -12.56
N ARG A 21 -43.63 -15.57 -13.31
CA ARG A 21 -43.32 -16.88 -12.76
C ARG A 21 -42.18 -16.64 -11.79
N GLU A 22 -42.53 -16.46 -10.51
CA GLU A 22 -41.60 -16.65 -9.41
C GLU A 22 -41.02 -18.05 -9.63
N GLU A 23 -39.78 -18.11 -10.14
CA GLU A 23 -39.07 -19.36 -10.27
C GLU A 23 -38.89 -19.87 -8.85
N GLU A 24 -39.75 -20.79 -8.44
CA GLU A 24 -39.71 -21.44 -7.14
C GLU A 24 -38.36 -22.15 -7.05
N ILE A 25 -37.42 -21.51 -6.35
CA ILE A 25 -36.06 -22.02 -6.21
C ILE A 25 -36.18 -23.33 -5.44
N PRO A 26 -35.72 -24.47 -5.99
CA PRO A 26 -35.81 -25.73 -5.27
C PRO A 26 -35.09 -25.60 -3.93
N SER A 27 -35.78 -25.93 -2.84
CA SER A 27 -35.18 -26.02 -1.51
C SER A 27 -34.24 -27.23 -1.47
N SER A 28 -33.03 -27.10 -1.99
CA SER A 28 -32.01 -28.11 -1.79
C SER A 28 -31.08 -27.69 -0.66
N ALA A 29 -30.69 -28.68 0.13
CA ALA A 29 -29.73 -28.53 1.22
C ALA A 29 -28.27 -28.71 0.75
N LEU A 30 -28.03 -28.88 -0.56
CA LEU A 30 -26.68 -29.03 -1.09
C LEU A 30 -26.00 -27.67 -1.17
N PRO A 31 -24.86 -27.45 -0.47
CA PRO A 31 -24.16 -26.18 -0.51
C PRO A 31 -23.47 -25.97 -1.87
N PRO A 32 -23.25 -24.71 -2.29
CA PRO A 32 -22.40 -24.40 -3.43
C PRO A 32 -20.93 -24.77 -3.13
N THR A 33 -20.05 -24.64 -4.11
CA THR A 33 -18.59 -24.70 -3.90
C THR A 33 -17.97 -23.33 -4.06
N VAL A 34 -16.85 -23.05 -3.38
CA VAL A 34 -16.11 -21.79 -3.52
C VAL A 34 -14.61 -22.01 -3.28
N THR A 35 -13.80 -21.38 -4.12
CA THR A 35 -12.34 -21.26 -3.95
C THR A 35 -11.97 -19.79 -3.92
N LEU A 36 -11.11 -19.40 -2.99
CA LEU A 36 -10.53 -18.07 -2.90
C LEU A 36 -9.09 -18.11 -3.40
N SER A 37 -8.75 -17.19 -4.30
CA SER A 37 -7.39 -16.94 -4.76
C SER A 37 -7.01 -15.47 -4.58
N ALA A 38 -5.72 -15.19 -4.52
CA ALA A 38 -5.19 -13.83 -4.39
C ALA A 38 -3.87 -13.66 -5.12
N ASP A 39 -3.47 -12.41 -5.37
CA ASP A 39 -2.12 -12.10 -5.87
C ASP A 39 -1.07 -12.41 -4.78
N SER A 40 0.18 -12.72 -5.13
CA SER A 40 1.13 -13.39 -4.20
C SER A 40 1.79 -12.47 -3.16
N VAL A 41 1.68 -11.14 -3.27
CA VAL A 41 2.34 -10.19 -2.36
C VAL A 41 1.48 -8.95 -2.11
N ALA A 42 1.37 -8.56 -0.84
CA ALA A 42 0.81 -7.28 -0.39
C ALA A 42 1.95 -6.36 0.09
N ILE A 43 2.08 -5.17 -0.49
CA ILE A 43 2.96 -4.11 0.01
C ILE A 43 2.14 -3.22 0.95
N ALA A 44 2.75 -2.65 2.00
CA ALA A 44 2.05 -1.84 3.03
C ALA A 44 1.24 -0.64 2.49
N THR A 45 1.43 -0.26 1.23
CA THR A 45 0.70 0.80 0.51
C THR A 45 0.04 0.30 -0.79
N GLY A 46 -0.05 -1.02 -0.95
CA GLY A 46 -0.54 -1.69 -2.16
C GLY A 46 -1.98 -2.18 -2.03
N LYS A 47 -2.52 -2.63 -3.16
CA LYS A 47 -3.83 -3.28 -3.23
C LYS A 47 -3.65 -4.79 -3.28
N PHE A 48 -4.42 -5.50 -2.47
CA PHE A 48 -4.44 -6.96 -2.44
C PHE A 48 -5.76 -7.45 -3.04
N MET A 49 -5.69 -8.07 -4.21
CA MET A 49 -6.87 -8.52 -4.94
C MET A 49 -7.28 -9.92 -4.48
N LEU A 50 -8.52 -10.06 -3.99
CA LEU A 50 -9.16 -11.32 -3.64
C LEU A 50 -10.14 -11.71 -4.74
N ARG A 51 -10.05 -12.95 -5.24
CA ARG A 51 -10.92 -13.49 -6.30
C ARG A 51 -11.58 -14.77 -5.82
N ALA A 52 -12.90 -14.73 -5.68
CA ALA A 52 -13.70 -15.89 -5.31
C ALA A 52 -14.35 -16.50 -6.56
N GLU A 53 -14.11 -17.80 -6.76
CA GLU A 53 -14.72 -18.59 -7.84
C GLU A 53 -15.68 -19.59 -7.21
N GLY A 54 -16.97 -19.45 -7.53
CA GLY A 54 -18.02 -20.27 -6.96
C GLY A 54 -18.82 -21.02 -8.02
N LEU A 55 -19.26 -22.23 -7.71
CA LEU A 55 -20.20 -22.99 -8.53
C LEU A 55 -21.46 -23.29 -7.72
N SER A 56 -22.60 -23.05 -8.34
CA SER A 56 -23.90 -23.45 -7.81
C SER A 56 -24.02 -24.97 -7.75
N ALA A 57 -24.62 -25.51 -6.69
CA ALA A 57 -25.00 -26.92 -6.61
C ALA A 57 -26.01 -27.33 -7.71
N TYR A 58 -26.70 -26.36 -8.32
CA TYR A 58 -27.76 -26.57 -9.30
C TYR A 58 -27.30 -26.56 -10.77
N GLY A 59 -26.04 -26.19 -11.04
CA GLY A 59 -25.55 -25.90 -12.38
C GLY A 59 -26.08 -24.55 -12.92
N GLY A 60 -25.19 -23.65 -13.34
CA GLY A 60 -25.57 -22.29 -13.73
C GLY A 60 -25.82 -21.33 -12.55
N PRO A 61 -26.26 -20.08 -12.78
CA PRO A 61 -26.27 -19.06 -11.74
C PRO A 61 -27.45 -19.22 -10.76
N GLN A 62 -27.19 -19.76 -9.57
CA GLN A 62 -28.04 -19.61 -8.39
C GLN A 62 -27.27 -19.08 -7.17
N LEU A 63 -26.18 -18.37 -7.42
CA LEU A 63 -25.38 -17.69 -6.39
C LEU A 63 -26.02 -16.34 -6.04
N GLN A 64 -25.97 -15.96 -4.77
CA GLN A 64 -26.55 -14.72 -4.27
C GLN A 64 -25.46 -13.71 -3.91
N GLN A 65 -24.46 -14.15 -3.13
CA GLN A 65 -23.53 -13.25 -2.47
C GLN A 65 -22.24 -13.96 -2.08
N VAL A 66 -21.12 -13.26 -2.19
CA VAL A 66 -19.84 -13.61 -1.57
C VAL A 66 -19.50 -12.55 -0.54
N ASP A 67 -19.30 -12.98 0.71
CA ASP A 67 -18.75 -12.17 1.79
C ASP A 67 -17.26 -12.45 1.93
N PHE A 68 -16.44 -11.41 1.99
CA PHE A 68 -14.99 -11.50 2.17
C PHE A 68 -14.64 -11.16 3.61
N TYR A 69 -13.70 -11.91 4.19
CA TYR A 69 -13.28 -11.78 5.58
C TYR A 69 -11.77 -11.65 5.69
N LYS A 70 -11.30 -10.85 6.66
CA LYS A 70 -9.91 -10.73 7.10
C LYS A 70 -9.83 -11.07 8.58
N ASN A 71 -9.02 -12.05 8.97
CA ASN A 71 -8.84 -12.48 10.37
C ASN A 71 -10.17 -12.71 11.12
N GLY A 72 -11.21 -13.16 10.41
CA GLY A 72 -12.56 -13.40 10.96
C GLY A 72 -13.53 -12.21 10.90
N GLU A 73 -13.09 -11.01 10.53
CA GLU A 73 -13.92 -9.82 10.37
C GLU A 73 -14.36 -9.67 8.90
N LYS A 74 -15.66 -9.39 8.64
CA LYS A 74 -16.16 -9.14 7.29
C LYS A 74 -15.63 -7.81 6.78
N ILE A 75 -14.90 -7.82 5.66
CA ILE A 75 -14.28 -6.65 5.02
C ILE A 75 -15.05 -6.16 3.79
N GLY A 76 -15.97 -6.97 3.26
CA GLY A 76 -16.79 -6.57 2.13
C GLY A 76 -17.65 -7.69 1.58
N GLU A 77 -18.45 -7.35 0.57
CA GLU A 77 -19.34 -8.28 -0.10
C GLU A 77 -19.43 -7.99 -1.61
N LYS A 78 -19.78 -9.02 -2.39
CA LYS A 78 -20.09 -8.93 -3.82
C LYS A 78 -21.29 -9.80 -4.16
N THR A 79 -22.25 -9.23 -4.87
CA THR A 79 -23.50 -9.91 -5.28
C THR A 79 -23.55 -10.25 -6.77
N VAL A 80 -22.58 -9.76 -7.55
CA VAL A 80 -22.48 -9.95 -9.01
C VAL A 80 -21.12 -10.53 -9.36
N ALA A 81 -21.12 -11.58 -10.19
CA ALA A 81 -19.89 -12.17 -10.72
C ALA A 81 -19.28 -11.30 -11.84
N PRO A 82 -17.94 -11.24 -12.00
CA PRO A 82 -16.92 -11.95 -11.22
C PRO A 82 -16.77 -11.39 -9.79
N TYR A 83 -16.69 -12.28 -8.79
CA TYR A 83 -16.58 -11.90 -7.38
C TYR A 83 -15.15 -11.53 -7.02
N THR A 84 -14.80 -10.28 -7.35
CA THR A 84 -13.47 -9.71 -7.09
C THR A 84 -13.58 -8.62 -6.03
N PHE A 85 -12.76 -8.70 -4.98
CA PHE A 85 -12.68 -7.70 -3.91
C PHE A 85 -11.27 -7.12 -3.82
N GLU A 86 -11.19 -5.80 -3.77
CA GLU A 86 -9.93 -5.07 -3.60
C GLU A 86 -9.78 -4.72 -2.13
N TYR A 87 -8.79 -5.33 -1.46
CA TYR A 87 -8.44 -4.98 -0.09
C TYR A 87 -7.30 -3.96 -0.11
N ASP A 88 -7.61 -2.73 0.30
CA ASP A 88 -6.59 -1.71 0.52
C ASP A 88 -5.76 -2.08 1.75
N VAL A 89 -4.46 -2.25 1.54
CA VAL A 89 -3.51 -2.38 2.63
C VAL A 89 -3.22 -0.96 3.10
N VAL A 90 -3.98 -0.50 4.08
CA VAL A 90 -3.67 0.72 4.83
C VAL A 90 -2.70 0.35 5.95
N GLU A 91 -1.60 1.09 6.04
CA GLU A 91 -0.45 0.79 6.90
C GLU A 91 -0.84 0.31 8.31
N ASN A 92 -0.28 -0.82 8.70
CA ASN A 92 0.07 -1.09 10.09
C ASN A 92 1.44 -1.73 10.03
N ILE A 93 2.46 -0.86 10.08
CA ILE A 93 3.86 -1.19 9.87
C ILE A 93 4.37 -1.90 11.14
N PRO A 94 4.13 -3.21 11.27
CA PRO A 94 5.19 -4.20 11.21
C PRO A 94 4.90 -5.35 10.22
N ASP A 95 5.89 -6.20 9.98
CA ASP A 95 5.72 -7.44 9.22
C ASP A 95 4.61 -8.31 9.86
N GLN A 96 3.49 -8.47 9.17
CA GLN A 96 2.36 -9.27 9.64
C GLN A 96 1.78 -10.16 8.54
N GLN A 97 1.27 -11.31 8.95
CA GLN A 97 0.50 -12.20 8.09
C GLN A 97 -0.99 -11.93 8.28
N LEU A 98 -1.68 -11.61 7.20
CA LEU A 98 -3.14 -11.54 7.16
C LEU A 98 -3.71 -12.82 6.60
N SER A 99 -4.76 -13.36 7.22
CA SER A 99 -5.54 -14.48 6.66
C SER A 99 -6.86 -13.96 6.11
N PHE A 100 -7.21 -14.40 4.90
CA PHE A 100 -8.46 -14.09 4.23
C PHE A 100 -9.23 -15.36 3.90
N HIS A 101 -10.56 -15.26 3.97
CA HIS A 101 -11.46 -16.27 3.45
C HIS A 101 -12.71 -15.60 2.88
N ALA A 102 -13.47 -16.36 2.11
CA ALA A 102 -14.76 -15.94 1.60
C ALA A 102 -15.86 -16.90 2.07
N VAL A 103 -17.08 -16.38 2.18
CA VAL A 103 -18.29 -17.17 2.41
C VAL A 103 -19.22 -16.92 1.23
N LEU A 104 -19.49 -17.97 0.44
CA LEU A 104 -20.43 -17.90 -0.68
C LEU A 104 -21.80 -18.40 -0.22
N MET A 105 -22.84 -17.62 -0.51
CA MET A 105 -24.24 -17.93 -0.27
C MET A 105 -25.00 -18.10 -1.59
N ASP A 106 -25.81 -19.14 -1.68
CA ASP A 106 -26.76 -19.34 -2.78
C ASP A 106 -28.13 -18.72 -2.45
N ARG A 107 -29.04 -18.69 -3.42
CA ARG A 107 -30.39 -18.14 -3.23
C ARG A 107 -31.32 -18.99 -2.37
N ALA A 108 -30.95 -20.25 -2.12
CA ALA A 108 -31.67 -21.15 -1.21
C ALA A 108 -31.24 -20.96 0.26
N GLY A 109 -30.25 -20.10 0.52
CA GLY A 109 -29.72 -19.80 1.84
C GLY A 109 -28.60 -20.75 2.29
N ASN A 110 -28.10 -21.62 1.41
CA ASN A 110 -26.94 -22.45 1.74
C ASN A 110 -25.66 -21.62 1.67
N ALA A 111 -24.76 -21.81 2.64
CA ALA A 111 -23.50 -21.10 2.75
C ALA A 111 -22.32 -22.05 2.85
N ILE A 112 -21.19 -21.69 2.24
CA ILE A 112 -19.93 -22.44 2.36
C ILE A 112 -18.74 -21.49 2.54
N LYS A 113 -17.79 -21.88 3.38
CA LYS A 113 -16.50 -21.19 3.56
C LYS A 113 -15.49 -21.69 2.52
N SER A 114 -14.71 -20.78 1.93
CA SER A 114 -13.59 -21.09 1.04
C SER A 114 -12.38 -21.68 1.79
N ASN A 115 -11.37 -22.09 1.03
CA ASN A 115 -10.00 -22.18 1.54
C ASN A 115 -9.53 -20.81 2.09
N GLU A 116 -8.51 -20.84 2.96
CA GLU A 116 -7.85 -19.62 3.42
C GLU A 116 -6.71 -19.24 2.48
N VAL A 117 -6.55 -17.94 2.24
CA VAL A 117 -5.38 -17.37 1.56
C VAL A 117 -4.67 -16.42 2.51
N SER A 118 -3.34 -16.44 2.49
CA SER A 118 -2.53 -15.57 3.35
C SER A 118 -1.80 -14.51 2.54
N ALA A 119 -1.74 -13.29 3.07
CA ALA A 119 -0.85 -12.25 2.57
C ALA A 119 0.20 -11.92 3.63
N ARG A 120 1.48 -11.92 3.26
CA ARG A 120 2.51 -11.30 4.08
C ARG A 120 2.60 -9.83 3.68
N ILE A 121 2.27 -8.93 4.59
CA ILE A 121 2.53 -7.51 4.41
C ILE A 121 4.03 -7.31 4.62
N ARG A 122 4.69 -6.70 3.62
CA ARG A 122 6.09 -6.26 3.76
C ARG A 122 6.16 -4.75 3.93
N VAL A 123 6.98 -4.34 4.88
CA VAL A 123 7.42 -2.96 5.00
C VAL A 123 8.51 -2.71 3.98
N LEU A 124 8.25 -1.79 3.04
CA LEU A 124 9.31 -1.27 2.17
C LEU A 124 9.80 0.05 2.76
N PRO A 125 11.12 0.29 2.78
CA PRO A 125 11.63 1.60 3.15
C PRO A 125 11.12 2.67 2.18
N ILE A 126 10.66 3.78 2.74
CA ILE A 126 10.32 4.98 1.97
C ILE A 126 11.62 5.77 1.82
N ARG A 127 12.04 5.98 0.58
CA ARG A 127 13.25 6.74 0.23
C ARG A 127 12.93 8.22 0.07
N ILE A 128 13.82 9.05 0.60
CA ILE A 128 13.92 10.47 0.35
C ILE A 128 15.31 10.76 -0.21
N GLU A 129 15.34 11.14 -1.49
CA GLU A 129 16.58 11.56 -2.15
C GLU A 129 17.07 12.86 -1.51
N ALA A 130 18.38 12.94 -1.24
CA ALA A 130 18.94 14.07 -0.50
C ALA A 130 18.76 15.38 -1.29
N GLU A 131 18.86 15.34 -2.62
CA GLU A 131 18.67 16.50 -3.49
C GLU A 131 17.23 17.02 -3.54
N ASN A 132 16.26 16.23 -3.08
CA ASN A 132 14.86 16.63 -2.96
C ASN A 132 14.54 17.18 -1.56
N ALA A 133 15.48 17.11 -0.62
CA ALA A 133 15.34 17.68 0.72
C ALA A 133 15.61 19.20 0.72
N THR A 134 15.18 19.87 1.79
CA THR A 134 15.53 21.28 2.00
C THR A 134 16.99 21.38 2.42
N LEU A 135 17.81 22.06 1.61
CA LEU A 135 19.23 22.25 1.90
C LEU A 135 19.45 23.24 3.06
N ARG A 136 20.50 23.00 3.84
CA ARG A 136 20.94 23.88 4.93
C ARG A 136 22.36 24.38 4.72
N GLY A 137 22.64 25.59 5.18
CA GLY A 137 23.99 26.14 5.24
C GLY A 137 24.67 26.17 3.87
N LEU A 138 25.85 25.56 3.76
CA LEU A 138 26.61 25.49 2.52
C LEU A 138 26.23 24.31 1.62
N ALA A 139 25.31 23.45 2.07
CA ALA A 139 24.94 22.25 1.33
C ALA A 139 24.43 22.60 -0.07
N ARG A 140 24.85 21.82 -1.07
CA ARG A 140 24.48 22.03 -2.48
C ARG A 140 24.28 20.71 -3.19
N ILE A 141 23.37 20.74 -4.15
CA ILE A 141 23.16 19.62 -5.06
C ILE A 141 24.32 19.55 -6.04
N ALA A 142 24.82 18.34 -6.29
CA ALA A 142 25.78 18.07 -7.35
C ALA A 142 25.18 17.09 -8.36
N THR A 143 25.51 17.29 -9.64
CA THR A 143 25.03 16.47 -10.78
C THR A 143 26.11 16.34 -11.86
N ASP A 144 27.38 16.48 -11.48
CA ASP A 144 28.50 16.21 -12.39
C ASP A 144 28.47 14.76 -12.87
N GLN A 145 29.23 14.44 -13.92
CA GLN A 145 29.16 13.11 -14.54
C GLN A 145 29.42 11.97 -13.54
N ALA A 146 30.44 12.08 -12.68
CA ALA A 146 30.77 11.04 -11.73
C ALA A 146 29.65 10.87 -10.68
N THR A 147 29.01 11.97 -10.28
CA THR A 147 27.83 11.93 -9.40
C THR A 147 26.65 11.22 -10.08
N ARG A 148 26.33 11.56 -11.34
CA ARG A 148 25.19 10.96 -12.07
C ARG A 148 25.33 9.46 -12.30
N GLU A 149 26.56 8.97 -12.42
CA GLU A 149 26.87 7.56 -12.66
C GLU A 149 26.74 6.69 -11.40
N ASN A 150 26.92 7.26 -10.21
CA ASN A 150 27.08 6.49 -8.97
C ASN A 150 26.03 6.81 -7.90
N SER A 151 25.32 7.93 -8.01
CA SER A 151 24.33 8.34 -7.01
C SER A 151 22.94 7.89 -7.45
N SER A 152 22.11 7.55 -6.47
CA SER A 152 20.69 7.34 -6.72
C SER A 152 20.07 8.61 -7.31
N ASN A 153 19.08 8.41 -8.17
CA ASN A 153 18.43 9.51 -8.90
C ASN A 153 19.40 10.48 -9.62
N GLN A 154 20.62 10.03 -9.90
CA GLN A 154 21.67 10.76 -10.60
C GLN A 154 22.12 12.07 -9.90
N ALA A 155 21.85 12.27 -8.62
CA ALA A 155 22.23 13.47 -7.89
C ALA A 155 22.60 13.15 -6.45
N LYS A 156 23.21 14.12 -5.77
CA LYS A 156 23.56 14.03 -4.35
C LYS A 156 23.54 15.40 -3.71
N VAL A 157 23.61 15.46 -2.39
CA VAL A 157 23.95 16.66 -1.63
C VAL A 157 25.35 16.57 -1.08
N GLY A 158 26.21 17.52 -1.47
CA GLY A 158 27.55 17.70 -0.91
C GLY A 158 27.69 19.02 -0.17
N ALA A 159 28.94 19.41 0.12
CA ALA A 159 29.28 20.62 0.88
C ALA A 159 28.68 20.66 2.30
N ILE A 160 28.55 19.48 2.91
CA ILE A 160 28.21 19.32 4.32
C ILE A 160 29.48 19.58 5.12
N ASP A 161 29.88 20.86 5.17
CA ASP A 161 31.25 21.26 5.50
C ASP A 161 31.39 22.04 6.80
N ASN A 162 30.29 22.52 7.37
CA ASN A 162 30.28 23.20 8.65
C ASN A 162 29.01 22.91 9.43
N ALA A 163 28.98 23.31 10.71
CA ALA A 163 27.88 23.00 11.64
C ALA A 163 26.48 23.45 11.18
N SER A 164 26.38 24.38 10.22
CA SER A 164 25.10 24.80 9.65
C SER A 164 24.66 23.98 8.42
N SER A 165 25.58 23.26 7.79
CA SER A 165 25.34 22.50 6.57
C SER A 165 24.66 21.16 6.81
N GLY A 166 23.80 20.76 5.88
CA GLY A 166 23.05 19.51 5.93
C GLY A 166 21.78 19.57 5.10
N ILE A 167 20.84 18.70 5.44
CA ILE A 167 19.50 18.66 4.84
C ILE A 167 18.42 18.57 5.91
N ASP A 168 17.23 19.06 5.59
CA ASP A 168 15.98 18.85 6.31
C ASP A 168 14.95 18.18 5.39
N ALA A 169 14.28 17.15 5.90
CA ALA A 169 13.16 16.51 5.22
C ALA A 169 12.01 16.29 6.20
N THR A 170 10.78 16.32 5.69
CA THR A 170 9.59 15.98 6.48
C THR A 170 9.15 14.57 6.14
N ILE A 171 8.97 13.73 7.16
CA ILE A 171 8.40 12.38 7.02
C ILE A 171 7.04 12.31 7.70
N GLN A 172 6.17 11.45 7.19
CA GLN A 172 4.86 11.21 7.77
C GLN A 172 4.84 9.82 8.42
N ILE A 173 4.51 9.78 9.70
CA ILE A 173 4.41 8.56 10.49
C ILE A 173 2.92 8.30 10.74
N LEU A 174 2.36 7.24 10.15
CA LEU A 174 0.94 6.94 10.32
C LEU A 174 0.64 6.27 11.67
N THR A 175 1.56 5.43 12.14
CA THR A 175 1.40 4.70 13.41
C THR A 175 2.67 4.81 14.24
N ALA A 176 2.54 5.25 15.49
CA ALA A 176 3.67 5.33 16.41
C ALA A 176 4.42 3.98 16.56
N GLY A 177 5.72 4.06 16.84
CA GLY A 177 6.59 2.90 17.07
C GLY A 177 8.05 3.18 16.73
N ASP A 178 8.85 2.12 16.68
CA ASP A 178 10.27 2.22 16.34
C ASP A 178 10.48 2.17 14.83
N TYR A 179 11.19 3.16 14.30
CA TYR A 179 11.52 3.28 12.90
C TYR A 179 13.01 3.13 12.68
N LEU A 180 13.38 2.26 11.75
CA LEU A 180 14.70 2.26 11.13
C LEU A 180 14.80 3.46 10.19
N ILE A 181 15.82 4.28 10.39
CA ILE A 181 16.28 5.30 9.44
C ILE A 181 17.63 4.86 8.92
N ARG A 182 17.74 4.66 7.61
CA ARG A 182 18.97 4.29 6.92
C ARG A 182 19.49 5.47 6.11
N VAL A 183 20.72 5.91 6.35
CA VAL A 183 21.33 7.02 5.60
C VAL A 183 22.41 6.50 4.67
N ALA A 184 22.36 6.89 3.39
CA ALA A 184 23.42 6.64 2.42
C ALA A 184 24.34 7.85 2.33
N ALA A 185 25.60 7.68 2.76
CA ALA A 185 26.57 8.77 2.85
C ALA A 185 27.97 8.34 2.37
N GLY A 186 28.75 9.33 1.92
CA GLY A 186 30.09 9.15 1.37
C GLY A 186 31.07 10.21 1.85
N THR A 187 32.37 9.93 1.74
CA THR A 187 33.43 10.91 2.01
C THR A 187 34.77 10.50 1.40
N GLY A 188 35.54 11.50 0.98
CA GLY A 188 36.97 11.39 0.66
C GLY A 188 37.91 11.67 1.85
N PHE A 189 37.39 11.90 3.05
CA PHE A 189 38.16 12.34 4.22
C PHE A 189 38.11 11.36 5.39
N ASN A 190 39.24 11.22 6.10
CA ASN A 190 39.29 10.48 7.36
C ASN A 190 38.70 11.32 8.50
N GLY A 191 37.99 10.69 9.43
CA GLY A 191 37.41 11.36 10.60
C GLY A 191 36.12 12.14 10.31
N THR A 192 35.51 11.93 9.14
CA THR A 192 34.19 12.47 8.81
C THR A 192 33.11 11.85 9.67
N SER A 193 32.26 12.69 10.23
CA SER A 193 31.05 12.26 10.93
C SER A 193 29.94 13.28 10.74
N HIS A 194 28.71 12.80 10.80
CA HIS A 194 27.49 13.59 10.72
C HIS A 194 26.51 13.17 11.83
N LYS A 195 25.46 13.95 12.02
CA LYS A 195 24.42 13.74 13.04
C LYS A 195 23.03 13.72 12.43
N ILE A 196 22.16 12.87 12.97
CA ILE A 196 20.73 12.85 12.66
C ILE A 196 19.96 13.46 13.82
N TYR A 197 19.00 14.33 13.51
CA TYR A 197 18.07 14.97 14.44
C TYR A 197 16.65 14.57 14.08
N ILE A 198 15.84 14.34 15.11
CA ILE A 198 14.38 14.27 15.01
C ILE A 198 13.83 15.56 15.61
N ASP A 199 13.05 16.31 14.83
CA ASP A 199 12.39 17.55 15.25
C ASP A 199 13.33 18.57 15.90
N ASP A 200 14.56 18.70 15.36
CA ASP A 200 15.64 19.56 15.89
C ASP A 200 16.13 19.25 17.31
N LYS A 201 15.69 18.15 17.94
CA LYS A 201 16.02 17.85 19.34
C LYS A 201 17.44 17.29 19.46
N GLU A 202 18.34 18.04 20.10
CA GLU A 202 19.72 17.59 20.36
C GLU A 202 19.76 16.33 21.24
N SER A 203 18.83 16.20 22.21
CA SER A 203 18.80 15.11 23.19
C SER A 203 18.58 13.72 22.60
N THR A 204 18.05 13.65 21.38
CA THR A 204 17.78 12.39 20.67
C THR A 204 18.71 12.21 19.47
N THR A 205 19.74 13.04 19.32
CA THR A 205 20.63 12.93 18.16
C THR A 205 21.44 11.65 18.18
N GLN A 206 21.68 11.11 16.99
CA GLN A 206 22.61 10.00 16.80
C GLN A 206 23.73 10.44 15.86
N VAL A 207 24.97 10.17 16.24
CA VAL A 207 26.18 10.53 15.47
C VAL A 207 26.68 9.29 14.75
N TYR A 208 27.15 9.45 13.52
CA TYR A 208 27.76 8.36 12.77
C TYR A 208 29.03 8.80 12.07
N ALA A 209 30.04 7.93 12.13
CA ALA A 209 31.29 8.09 11.40
C ALA A 209 31.14 7.57 9.98
N ILE A 210 31.64 8.33 9.02
CA ILE A 210 31.63 7.97 7.60
C ILE A 210 33.07 7.59 7.22
N PRO A 211 33.38 6.30 7.01
CA PRO A 211 34.71 5.88 6.61
C PRO A 211 35.08 6.42 5.24
N ASN A 212 36.34 6.84 5.06
CA ASN A 212 36.86 7.28 3.77
C ASN A 212 36.93 6.10 2.78
N ARG A 213 36.05 6.13 1.79
CA ARG A 213 36.04 5.19 0.66
C ARG A 213 36.20 5.89 -0.69
N GLY A 214 36.43 7.20 -0.67
CA GLY A 214 36.41 8.06 -1.85
C GLY A 214 35.05 8.74 -2.05
N TRP A 215 35.07 9.80 -2.86
CA TRP A 215 33.85 10.50 -3.26
C TRP A 215 33.00 9.65 -4.21
N ASN A 216 31.69 9.80 -4.12
CA ASN A 216 30.68 9.01 -4.83
C ASN A 216 30.73 7.50 -4.51
N VAL A 217 31.25 7.13 -3.34
CA VAL A 217 31.27 5.74 -2.86
C VAL A 217 30.39 5.64 -1.61
N TRP A 218 29.18 5.11 -1.81
CA TRP A 218 28.12 5.15 -0.82
C TRP A 218 28.19 4.00 0.18
N GLN A 219 28.04 4.35 1.46
CA GLN A 219 27.87 3.42 2.57
C GLN A 219 26.54 3.72 3.26
N THR A 220 25.93 2.70 3.87
CA THR A 220 24.67 2.86 4.60
C THR A 220 24.88 2.75 6.10
N PHE A 221 24.13 3.57 6.84
CA PHE A 221 24.18 3.65 8.29
C PHE A 221 22.77 3.58 8.85
N ASP A 222 22.54 2.68 9.80
CA ASP A 222 21.21 2.33 10.32
C ASP A 222 21.02 2.87 11.74
N PHE A 223 19.89 3.52 11.97
CA PHE A 223 19.53 4.16 13.23
C PHE A 223 18.09 3.80 13.58
N ILE A 224 17.82 3.58 14.85
CA ILE A 224 16.45 3.30 15.32
C ILE A 224 15.99 4.49 16.14
N PHE A 225 14.81 5.02 15.80
CA PHE A 225 14.16 6.11 16.50
C PHE A 225 12.72 5.74 16.88
N PRO A 226 12.31 5.95 18.14
CA PRO A 226 10.91 5.91 18.50
C PRO A 226 10.21 7.17 17.97
N LEU A 227 9.24 7.00 17.08
CA LEU A 227 8.48 8.09 16.48
C LEU A 227 6.99 8.00 16.86
N ALA A 228 6.38 9.15 17.11
CA ALA A 228 4.95 9.24 17.31
C ALA A 228 4.22 9.26 15.96
N ALA A 229 2.91 8.99 15.94
CA ALA A 229 2.12 9.26 14.75
C ALA A 229 2.08 10.77 14.50
N GLY A 230 2.26 11.17 13.24
CA GLY A 230 2.28 12.56 12.81
C GLY A 230 3.43 12.89 11.88
N SER A 231 3.57 14.18 11.59
CA SER A 231 4.66 14.74 10.79
C SER A 231 5.89 14.93 11.66
N HIS A 232 7.03 14.44 11.21
CA HIS A 232 8.32 14.61 11.87
C HIS A 232 9.35 15.22 10.91
N LYS A 233 10.21 16.09 11.43
CA LYS A 233 11.35 16.61 10.67
C LYS A 233 12.59 15.77 10.95
N ILE A 234 13.19 15.25 9.89
CA ILE A 234 14.49 14.61 9.92
C ILE A 234 15.52 15.61 9.42
N SER A 235 16.55 15.87 10.22
CA SER A 235 17.70 16.65 9.78
C SER A 235 18.97 15.82 9.83
N ILE A 236 19.75 15.84 8.76
CA ILE A 236 21.09 15.24 8.73
C ILE A 236 22.09 16.38 8.57
N ARG A 237 22.98 16.55 9.56
CA ARG A 237 23.85 17.72 9.66
C ARG A 237 25.30 17.34 9.86
N HIS A 238 26.18 18.25 9.48
CA HIS A 238 27.60 18.19 9.76
C HIS A 238 27.92 17.96 11.25
N GLN A 239 29.01 17.24 11.52
CA GLN A 239 29.65 17.16 12.84
C GLN A 239 31.16 17.34 12.75
N SER A 240 31.81 16.62 11.84
CA SER A 240 33.25 16.75 11.60
C SER A 240 33.60 16.47 10.14
N MET A 241 34.67 17.13 9.66
CA MET A 241 35.20 17.02 8.29
C MET A 241 34.13 17.22 7.20
N PHE A 242 34.30 16.64 6.01
CA PHE A 242 33.49 16.93 4.84
C PHE A 242 32.84 15.66 4.32
N GLY A 243 31.53 15.71 4.04
CA GLY A 243 30.77 14.56 3.59
C GLY A 243 29.68 14.92 2.60
N GLU A 244 29.04 13.87 2.10
CA GLU A 244 27.96 13.93 1.12
C GLU A 244 26.89 12.89 1.42
N LEU A 245 25.67 13.16 0.96
CA LEU A 245 24.49 12.33 1.14
C LEU A 245 23.88 12.03 -0.23
N ASP A 246 23.56 10.77 -0.45
CA ASP A 246 22.80 10.31 -1.62
C ASP A 246 21.31 10.34 -1.29
N TYR A 247 20.91 9.58 -0.26
CA TYR A 247 19.53 9.51 0.20
C TYR A 247 19.47 9.14 1.69
N PHE A 248 18.27 9.20 2.25
CA PHE A 248 17.93 8.38 3.40
C PHE A 248 16.61 7.66 3.18
N GLU A 249 16.43 6.57 3.90
CA GLU A 249 15.22 5.75 3.89
C GLU A 249 14.68 5.60 5.30
N TYR A 250 13.38 5.40 5.43
CA TYR A 250 12.76 5.04 6.70
C TYR A 250 11.72 3.94 6.56
N SER A 251 11.63 3.07 7.56
CA SER A 251 10.67 1.98 7.66
C SER A 251 10.39 1.66 9.11
N LYS A 252 9.15 1.36 9.49
CA LYS A 252 8.89 0.84 10.84
C LYS A 252 9.44 -0.59 10.99
N LEU A 253 9.86 -0.92 12.20
CA LEU A 253 10.33 -2.24 12.60
C LEU A 253 9.18 -3.18 12.97
#